data_AF-A0A535TSD8-F1
#
_entry.id   AF-A0A535TSD8-F1
#
_cell.length_a   1.000
_cell.length_b   1.000
_cell.length_c   1.000
_cell.angle_alpha   90.00
_cell.angle_beta   90.00
_cell.angle_gamma   90.00
#
_symmetry.space_group_name_H-M   'P 1'
#
loop_
_entity.id
_entity.type
_entity.pdbx_description
1 polymer ?
#
loop_
_entity_poly.entity_id
_entity_poly.type
_entity_poly.pdbx_seq_one_letter_code
_entity_poly.pdbx_strand_id
1 'polypeptide(L)'
;MIARTVADAALGLDAMSGHLPGDPYWAEVLEPFLAAARRDAPSLRVGWTVDAPVAVDDEVASAVESVAAEVARLGHRVTRVKPDLGQFRPLIQILAVTAVGSLPITQPQRLDRLNQRMFEAAPMSTAVDYLRALTELHQQARRLIATWDQIDVLLTPTLTYPA
;
A
#
# COMPACT_ATOMS: atom_id res chain seq x y z
N MET A 1 -14.41 -0.72 1.91
CA MET A 1 -15.11 -1.02 3.17
C MET A 1 -14.20 -0.59 4.32
N ILE A 2 -14.76 0.03 5.36
CA ILE A 2 -14.03 0.37 6.59
C ILE A 2 -14.74 -0.37 7.72
N ALA A 3 -13.98 -1.06 8.56
CA ALA A 3 -14.49 -1.87 9.65
C ALA A 3 -13.77 -1.54 10.95
N ARG A 4 -14.38 -1.91 12.08
CA ARG A 4 -13.81 -1.72 13.43
C ARG A 4 -13.17 -2.99 14.00
N THR A 5 -13.35 -4.12 13.34
CA THR A 5 -12.77 -5.41 13.75
C THR A 5 -12.17 -6.12 12.54
N VAL A 6 -11.16 -6.97 12.79
CA VAL A 6 -10.55 -7.82 11.76
C VAL A 6 -11.57 -8.82 11.19
N ALA A 7 -12.47 -9.34 12.03
CA ALA A 7 -13.51 -10.28 11.60
C ALA A 7 -14.51 -9.63 10.63
N ASP A 8 -14.94 -8.39 10.88
CA ASP A 8 -15.84 -7.67 9.96
C ASP A 8 -15.15 -7.37 8.62
N ALA A 9 -13.86 -6.99 8.66
CA ALA A 9 -13.07 -6.77 7.46
C ALA A 9 -12.92 -8.06 6.63
N ALA A 10 -12.64 -9.18 7.30
CA ALA A 10 -12.52 -10.49 6.66
C ALA A 10 -13.86 -10.95 6.04
N LEU A 11 -14.98 -10.81 6.77
CA LEU A 11 -16.30 -11.16 6.26
C LEU A 11 -16.70 -10.32 5.05
N GLY A 12 -16.41 -9.02 5.06
CA GLY A 12 -16.73 -8.20 3.89
C GLY A 12 -15.77 -8.42 2.72
N LEU A 13 -14.53 -8.89 2.94
CA LEU A 13 -13.70 -9.42 1.85
C LEU A 13 -14.34 -10.68 1.26
N ASP A 14 -14.81 -11.62 2.07
CA ASP A 14 -15.53 -12.81 1.58
C ASP A 14 -16.75 -12.45 0.70
N ALA A 15 -17.43 -11.35 1.02
CA ALA A 15 -18.58 -10.88 0.25
C ALA A 15 -18.20 -10.13 -1.05
N MET A 16 -17.00 -9.57 -1.15
CA MET A 16 -16.60 -8.65 -2.22
C MET A 16 -15.50 -9.19 -3.14
N SER A 17 -14.71 -10.15 -2.66
CA SER A 17 -13.58 -10.70 -3.39
C SER A 17 -14.03 -11.56 -4.58
N GLY A 18 -13.22 -11.53 -5.62
CA GLY A 18 -13.54 -12.10 -6.92
C GLY A 18 -13.18 -11.12 -8.03
N HIS A 19 -13.53 -11.47 -9.25
CA HIS A 19 -13.25 -10.67 -10.44
C HIS A 19 -14.45 -10.74 -11.37
N LEU A 20 -14.72 -9.64 -12.07
CA LEU A 20 -15.77 -9.53 -13.06
C LEU A 20 -15.19 -9.52 -14.48
N PRO A 21 -15.92 -10.00 -15.49
CA PRO A 21 -15.46 -9.93 -16.87
C PRO A 21 -15.02 -8.52 -17.26
N GLY A 22 -13.75 -8.38 -17.65
CA GLY A 22 -13.15 -7.11 -18.09
C GLY A 22 -12.29 -6.39 -17.06
N ASP A 23 -12.24 -6.87 -15.82
CA ASP A 23 -11.32 -6.32 -14.81
C ASP A 23 -9.85 -6.51 -15.29
N PRO A 24 -8.97 -5.50 -15.15
CA PRO A 24 -7.60 -5.56 -15.66
C PRO A 24 -6.62 -6.32 -14.75
N TYR A 25 -7.00 -6.54 -13.49
CA TYR A 25 -6.18 -7.19 -12.47
C TYR A 25 -7.05 -8.08 -11.57
N TRP A 26 -6.45 -9.14 -11.03
CA TRP A 26 -7.07 -9.99 -10.00
C TRP A 26 -6.01 -10.55 -9.07
N ALA A 27 -6.45 -11.06 -7.92
CA ALA A 27 -5.64 -11.81 -6.98
C ALA A 27 -6.30 -13.17 -6.72
N GLU A 28 -5.49 -14.18 -6.43
CA GLU A 28 -6.00 -15.50 -6.06
C GLU A 28 -6.60 -15.47 -4.65
N VAL A 29 -7.77 -16.08 -4.49
CA VAL A 29 -8.42 -16.32 -3.19
C VAL A 29 -8.37 -17.81 -2.92
N LEU A 30 -7.48 -18.22 -2.02
CA LEU A 30 -7.21 -19.62 -1.75
C LEU A 30 -8.27 -20.24 -0.80
N GLU A 31 -8.74 -19.45 0.16
CA GLU A 31 -9.75 -19.83 1.14
C GLU A 31 -10.55 -18.59 1.58
N PRO A 32 -11.73 -18.75 2.19
CA PRO A 32 -12.47 -17.63 2.76
C PRO A 32 -11.67 -16.89 3.84
N PHE A 33 -11.62 -15.56 3.74
CA PHE A 33 -10.87 -14.68 4.62
C PHE A 33 -11.33 -14.79 6.07
N LEU A 34 -12.63 -14.88 6.36
CA LEU A 34 -13.10 -15.01 7.75
C LEU A 34 -12.66 -16.33 8.38
N ALA A 35 -12.59 -17.41 7.60
CA ALA A 35 -12.08 -18.69 8.06
C ALA A 35 -10.58 -18.59 8.36
N ALA A 36 -9.81 -18.02 7.43
CA ALA A 36 -8.37 -17.79 7.62
C ALA A 36 -8.05 -16.90 8.84
N ALA A 37 -8.82 -15.83 9.04
CA ALA A 37 -8.62 -14.87 10.14
C ALA A 37 -8.89 -15.45 11.54
N ARG A 38 -9.63 -16.56 11.64
CA ARG A 38 -9.93 -17.25 12.91
C ARG A 38 -8.93 -18.35 13.24
N ARG A 39 -8.08 -18.72 12.30
CA ARG A 39 -7.09 -19.78 12.46
C ARG A 39 -5.89 -19.25 13.24
N ASP A 40 -5.38 -20.05 14.17
CA ASP A 40 -4.12 -19.74 14.83
C ASP A 40 -2.99 -19.69 13.79
N ALA A 41 -2.26 -18.57 13.80
CA ALA A 41 -1.09 -18.42 12.94
C ALA A 41 0.06 -19.29 13.47
N PRO A 42 0.85 -19.94 12.58
CA PRO A 42 2.12 -20.51 13.00
C PRO A 42 3.07 -19.41 13.48
N SER A 43 4.21 -19.79 14.07
CA SER A 43 5.28 -18.80 14.32
C SER A 43 5.72 -18.19 12.97
N LEU A 44 5.74 -16.87 12.90
CA LEU A 44 6.01 -16.09 11.68
C LEU A 44 7.32 -15.32 11.82
N ARG A 45 7.96 -15.04 10.69
CA ARG A 45 9.09 -14.12 10.57
C ARG A 45 8.53 -12.72 10.34
N VAL A 46 8.48 -11.90 11.39
CA VAL A 46 7.95 -10.54 11.31
C VAL A 46 9.10 -9.56 11.18
N GLY A 47 9.17 -8.91 10.02
CA GLY A 47 10.00 -7.73 9.84
C GLY A 47 9.30 -6.51 10.42
N TRP A 48 10.04 -5.59 11.03
CA TRP A 48 9.50 -4.27 11.35
C TRP A 48 10.49 -3.17 10.98
N THR A 49 9.97 -1.98 10.68
CA THR A 49 10.78 -0.80 10.43
C THR A 49 10.01 0.47 10.80
N VAL A 50 10.76 1.51 11.17
CA VAL A 50 10.26 2.90 11.29
C VAL A 50 10.95 3.80 10.25
N ASP A 51 11.69 3.20 9.32
CA ASP A 51 12.32 3.93 8.24
C ASP A 51 11.22 4.36 7.24
N ALA A 52 11.26 5.62 6.81
CA ALA A 52 10.33 6.17 5.83
C ALA A 52 11.04 7.25 4.98
N PRO A 53 10.49 7.62 3.80
CA PRO A 53 11.06 8.70 2.98
C PRO A 53 11.06 10.08 3.64
N VAL A 54 10.34 10.25 4.75
CA VAL A 54 10.26 11.47 5.55
C VAL A 54 10.46 11.12 7.02
N ALA A 55 10.76 12.13 7.85
CA ALA A 55 10.90 11.94 9.30
C ALA A 55 9.63 11.32 9.89
N VAL A 56 9.84 10.34 10.78
CA VAL A 56 8.80 9.69 11.57
C VAL A 56 8.83 10.30 12.96
N ASP A 57 7.68 10.75 13.44
CA ASP A 57 7.50 11.26 14.78
C ASP A 57 7.83 10.20 15.84
N ASP A 58 8.44 10.63 16.95
CA ASP A 58 8.89 9.73 18.02
C ASP A 58 7.72 8.95 18.65
N GLU A 59 6.52 9.54 18.75
CA GLU A 59 5.33 8.85 19.25
C GLU A 59 4.93 7.69 18.32
N VAL A 60 4.99 7.92 17.02
CA VAL A 60 4.69 6.91 16.00
C VAL A 60 5.75 5.81 16.00
N ALA A 61 7.03 6.18 16.07
CA ALA A 61 8.12 5.21 16.14
C ALA A 61 7.99 4.32 17.38
N SER A 62 7.71 4.93 18.55
CA SER A 62 7.48 4.23 19.81
C SER A 62 6.29 3.27 19.74
N ALA A 63 5.19 3.68 19.09
CA ALA A 63 4.02 2.82 18.90
C ALA A 63 4.35 1.57 18.07
N VAL A 64 5.11 1.73 16.98
CA VAL A 64 5.55 0.59 16.15
C VAL A 64 6.49 -0.33 16.92
N GLU A 65 7.44 0.22 17.67
CA GLU A 65 8.37 -0.56 18.50
C GLU A 65 7.64 -1.34 19.60
N SER A 66 6.64 -0.73 20.24
CA SER A 66 5.78 -1.40 21.22
C SER A 66 5.01 -2.56 20.61
N VAL A 67 4.39 -2.37 19.44
CA VAL A 67 3.68 -3.45 18.74
C VAL A 67 4.64 -4.57 18.33
N ALA A 68 5.84 -4.25 17.83
CA ALA A 68 6.85 -5.24 17.50
C ALA A 68 7.25 -6.11 18.72
N ALA A 69 7.36 -5.50 19.90
CA ALA A 69 7.64 -6.20 21.14
C ALA A 69 6.49 -7.13 21.58
N GLU A 70 5.23 -6.69 21.46
CA GLU A 70 4.08 -7.54 21.77
C GLU A 70 3.96 -8.72 20.79
N VAL A 71 4.20 -8.49 19.50
CA VAL A 71 4.24 -9.57 18.49
C VAL A 71 5.34 -10.58 18.81
N ALA A 72 6.49 -10.15 19.33
CA ALA A 72 7.53 -11.07 19.79
C ALA A 72 7.07 -11.92 20.99
N ARG A 73 6.35 -11.31 21.96
CA ARG A 73 5.78 -12.03 23.13
C ARG A 73 4.75 -13.08 22.74
N LEU A 74 4.04 -12.89 21.63
CA LEU A 74 3.11 -13.87 21.06
C LEU A 74 3.81 -15.07 20.39
N GLY A 75 5.14 -15.11 20.33
CA GLY A 75 5.91 -16.26 19.84
C GLY A 75 6.38 -16.16 18.39
N HIS A 76 6.28 -14.97 17.77
CA HIS A 76 6.82 -14.73 16.43
C HIS A 76 8.30 -14.34 16.47
N ARG A 77 9.03 -14.62 15.38
CA ARG A 77 10.41 -14.17 15.21
C ARG A 77 10.41 -12.75 14.66
N VAL A 78 10.66 -11.78 15.54
CA VAL A 78 10.62 -10.35 15.18
C VAL A 78 12.03 -9.83 14.92
N THR A 79 12.25 -9.12 13.82
CA THR A 79 13.55 -8.55 13.47
C THR A 79 13.37 -7.20 12.80
N ARG A 80 14.20 -6.21 13.17
CA ARG A 80 14.21 -4.91 12.49
C ARG A 80 14.82 -5.10 11.09
N VAL A 81 14.12 -4.65 10.07
CA VAL A 81 14.52 -4.75 8.66
C VAL A 81 14.63 -3.38 8.02
N LYS A 82 15.31 -3.32 6.88
CA LYS A 82 15.45 -2.12 6.05
C LYS A 82 15.01 -2.42 4.62
N PRO A 83 13.70 -2.52 4.36
CA PRO A 83 13.19 -2.75 3.01
C PRO A 83 13.55 -1.56 2.11
N ASP A 84 13.78 -1.83 0.83
CA ASP A 84 13.84 -0.77 -0.18
C ASP A 84 12.41 -0.23 -0.42
N LEU A 85 12.02 0.78 0.35
CA LEU A 85 10.70 1.42 0.26
C LEU A 85 10.53 2.27 -1.02
N GLY A 86 11.56 2.33 -1.87
CA GLY A 86 11.52 3.03 -3.15
C GLY A 86 11.21 4.53 -3.04
N GLN A 87 10.99 5.14 -4.20
CA GLN A 87 10.52 6.51 -4.34
C GLN A 87 9.28 6.48 -5.23
N PHE A 88 8.21 5.86 -4.71
CA PHE A 88 6.98 5.64 -5.46
C PHE A 88 6.20 6.92 -5.75
N ARG A 89 6.31 7.94 -4.88
CA ARG A 89 5.47 9.14 -4.96
C ARG A 89 5.60 9.92 -6.29
N PRO A 90 6.80 10.24 -6.80
CA PRO A 90 6.92 10.90 -8.11
C PRO A 90 6.34 10.07 -9.27
N LEU A 91 6.49 8.74 -9.21
CA LEU A 91 5.96 7.84 -10.25
C LEU A 91 4.42 7.86 -10.22
N ILE A 92 3.83 7.68 -9.04
CA ILE A 92 2.38 7.73 -8.82
C ILE A 92 1.82 9.10 -9.26
N GLN A 93 2.53 10.19 -9.03
CA GLN A 93 2.10 11.52 -9.49
C GLN A 93 1.98 11.61 -11.01
N ILE A 94 2.95 11.06 -11.77
CA ILE A 94 2.87 11.00 -13.24
C ILE A 94 1.63 10.20 -13.66
N LEU A 95 1.45 8.99 -13.11
CA LEU A 95 0.32 8.12 -13.42
C LEU A 95 -1.02 8.82 -13.10
N ALA A 96 -1.11 9.52 -11.97
CA ALA A 96 -2.30 10.21 -11.53
C ALA A 96 -2.64 11.41 -12.44
N VAL A 97 -1.65 12.18 -12.87
CA VAL A 97 -1.83 13.29 -13.82
C VAL A 97 -2.33 12.75 -15.17
N THR A 98 -1.70 11.70 -15.71
CA THR A 98 -2.16 11.05 -16.95
C THR A 98 -3.59 10.52 -16.82
N ALA A 99 -3.93 9.89 -15.68
CA ALA A 99 -5.27 9.36 -15.42
C ALA A 99 -6.32 10.49 -15.40
N VAL A 100 -6.07 11.60 -14.68
CA VAL A 100 -7.00 12.74 -14.65
C VAL A 100 -7.21 13.34 -16.05
N GLY A 101 -6.14 13.49 -16.84
CA GLY A 101 -6.25 13.99 -18.22
C GLY A 101 -7.01 13.08 -19.19
N SER A 102 -7.11 11.78 -18.89
CA SER A 102 -7.85 10.82 -19.70
C SER A 102 -9.36 10.87 -19.49
N LEU A 103 -9.82 11.53 -18.41
CA LEU A 103 -11.23 11.64 -18.09
C LEU A 103 -11.92 12.69 -18.99
N PRO A 104 -13.17 12.46 -19.42
CA PRO A 104 -13.91 13.40 -20.26
C PRO A 104 -14.47 14.59 -19.45
N ILE A 105 -13.58 15.35 -18.81
CA ILE A 105 -13.93 16.49 -17.95
C ILE A 105 -14.27 17.70 -18.83
N THR A 106 -15.53 18.13 -18.79
CA THR A 106 -16.03 19.28 -19.56
C THR A 106 -16.16 20.56 -18.72
N GLN A 107 -16.09 20.45 -17.38
CA GLN A 107 -16.23 21.57 -16.45
C GLN A 107 -15.08 21.58 -15.41
N PRO A 108 -13.81 21.77 -15.84
CA PRO A 108 -12.65 21.70 -14.96
C PRO A 108 -12.72 22.65 -13.76
N GLN A 109 -13.37 23.81 -13.90
CA GLN A 109 -13.59 24.79 -12.83
C GLN A 109 -14.38 24.25 -11.62
N ARG A 110 -15.08 23.12 -11.77
CA ARG A 110 -15.81 22.46 -10.66
C ARG A 110 -14.96 21.49 -9.86
N LEU A 111 -13.77 21.14 -10.37
CA LEU A 111 -12.81 20.34 -9.63
C LEU A 111 -12.25 21.16 -8.46
N ASP A 112 -11.77 20.50 -7.40
CA ASP A 112 -10.95 21.18 -6.41
C ASP A 112 -9.60 21.59 -7.00
N ARG A 113 -8.87 22.45 -6.30
CA ARG A 113 -7.62 23.06 -6.80
C ARG A 113 -6.54 22.03 -7.17
N LEU A 114 -6.44 20.90 -6.46
CA LEU A 114 -5.43 19.90 -6.78
C LEU A 114 -5.77 19.21 -8.09
N ASN A 115 -7.03 18.78 -8.23
CA ASN A 115 -7.51 18.13 -9.45
C ASN A 115 -7.50 19.06 -10.66
N GLN A 116 -7.79 20.36 -10.49
CA GLN A 116 -7.62 21.37 -11.55
C GLN A 116 -6.17 21.42 -12.04
N ARG A 117 -5.20 21.52 -11.13
CA ARG A 117 -3.78 21.57 -11.48
C ARG A 117 -3.32 20.30 -12.19
N MET A 118 -3.80 19.13 -11.75
CA MET A 118 -3.47 17.86 -12.41
C MET A 118 -4.04 17.82 -13.82
N PHE A 119 -5.28 18.27 -14.01
CA PHE A 119 -5.93 18.34 -15.33
C PHE A 119 -5.19 19.31 -16.27
N GLU A 120 -4.81 20.49 -15.78
CA GLU A 120 -4.02 21.48 -16.53
C GLU A 120 -2.62 20.97 -16.90
N ALA A 121 -1.99 20.18 -16.03
CA ALA A 121 -0.67 19.59 -16.27
C ALA A 121 -0.71 18.37 -17.21
N ALA A 122 -1.87 17.71 -17.36
CA ALA A 122 -1.98 16.45 -18.08
C ALA A 122 -1.52 16.50 -19.56
N PRO A 123 -1.78 17.57 -20.34
CA PRO A 123 -1.27 17.67 -21.72
C PRO A 123 0.27 17.67 -21.81
N MET A 124 0.98 17.99 -20.73
CA MET A 124 2.44 17.95 -20.66
C MET A 124 2.98 16.54 -20.35
N SER A 125 2.13 15.61 -19.93
CA SER A 125 2.49 14.22 -19.64
C SER A 125 2.44 13.38 -20.92
N THR A 126 3.59 12.94 -21.40
CA THR A 126 3.65 12.14 -22.63
C THR A 126 3.40 10.65 -22.35
N ALA A 127 3.00 9.90 -23.39
CA ALA A 127 2.91 8.44 -23.31
C ALA A 127 4.25 7.78 -22.93
N VAL A 128 5.38 8.38 -23.35
CA VAL A 128 6.72 7.90 -23.01
C VAL A 128 7.00 8.09 -21.51
N ASP A 129 6.66 9.26 -20.95
CA ASP A 129 6.83 9.53 -19.52
C ASP A 129 5.97 8.58 -18.68
N TYR A 130 4.72 8.35 -19.10
CA TYR A 130 3.82 7.39 -18.48
C TYR A 130 4.41 5.97 -18.48
N LEU A 131 4.82 5.45 -19.64
CA LEU A 131 5.37 4.09 -19.74
C LEU A 131 6.68 3.93 -18.97
N ARG A 132 7.53 4.98 -18.93
CA ARG A 132 8.75 4.98 -18.12
C ARG A 132 8.42 4.93 -16.63
N ALA A 133 7.48 5.75 -16.16
CA ALA A 133 7.06 5.78 -14.77
C ALA A 133 6.43 4.45 -14.34
N LEU A 134 5.58 3.85 -15.18
CA LEU A 134 4.97 2.54 -14.92
C LEU A 134 6.02 1.42 -14.88
N THR A 135 7.00 1.45 -15.78
CA THR A 135 8.09 0.47 -15.79
C THR A 135 8.94 0.56 -14.53
N GLU A 136 9.30 1.78 -14.12
CA GLU A 136 10.08 2.01 -12.90
C GLU A 136 9.27 1.63 -11.64
N LEU A 137 7.96 1.91 -11.61
CA LEU A 137 7.05 1.52 -10.53
C LEU A 137 7.09 0.00 -10.32
N HIS A 138 6.99 -0.78 -11.40
CA HIS A 138 7.09 -2.24 -11.33
C HIS A 138 8.48 -2.72 -10.91
N GLN A 139 9.56 -2.04 -11.32
CA GLN A 139 10.92 -2.38 -10.89
C GLN A 139 11.12 -2.13 -9.39
N GLN A 140 10.65 -1.00 -8.87
CA GLN A 140 10.70 -0.68 -7.44
C GLN A 140 9.85 -1.65 -6.62
N ALA A 141 8.63 -1.97 -7.09
CA ALA A 141 7.78 -2.95 -6.43
C ALA A 141 8.47 -4.31 -6.29
N ARG A 142 9.17 -4.79 -7.33
CA ARG A 142 9.93 -6.06 -7.27
C ARG A 142 11.06 -6.02 -6.23
N ARG A 143 11.79 -4.91 -6.12
CA ARG A 143 12.84 -4.74 -5.10
C ARG A 143 12.26 -4.77 -3.69
N LEU A 144 11.14 -4.10 -3.47
CA LEU A 144 10.43 -4.13 -2.20
C LEU A 144 9.94 -5.56 -1.85
N ILE A 145 9.27 -6.23 -2.81
CA ILE A 145 8.73 -7.58 -2.64
C ILE A 145 9.83 -8.60 -2.33
N ALA A 146 11.04 -8.44 -2.86
CA ALA A 146 12.16 -9.33 -2.53
C ALA A 146 12.50 -9.37 -1.02
N THR A 147 12.06 -8.38 -0.24
CA THR A 147 12.17 -8.42 1.23
C THR A 147 11.41 -9.60 1.86
N TRP A 148 10.33 -10.08 1.22
CA TRP A 148 9.52 -11.22 1.69
C TRP A 148 10.25 -12.56 1.61
N ASP A 149 11.44 -12.64 0.99
CA ASP A 149 12.29 -13.83 1.11
C ASP A 149 12.73 -14.05 2.58
N GLN A 150 12.80 -12.97 3.37
CA GLN A 150 13.30 -12.99 4.75
C GLN A 150 12.19 -12.88 5.81
N ILE A 151 11.01 -12.41 5.42
CA ILE A 151 9.88 -12.12 6.32
C ILE A 151 8.57 -12.61 5.72
N ASP A 152 7.61 -12.91 6.58
CA ASP A 152 6.25 -13.27 6.18
C ASP A 152 5.31 -12.05 6.27
N VAL A 153 5.62 -11.11 7.19
CA VAL A 153 4.86 -9.88 7.46
C VAL A 153 5.83 -8.73 7.71
N LEU A 154 5.49 -7.53 7.21
CA LEU A 154 6.18 -6.28 7.50
C LEU A 154 5.30 -5.35 8.34
N LEU A 155 5.78 -4.96 9.52
CA LEU A 155 5.17 -3.94 10.38
C LEU A 155 5.82 -2.58 10.10
N THR A 156 5.00 -1.58 9.77
CA THR A 156 5.43 -0.20 9.49
C THR A 156 4.49 0.81 10.14
N PRO A 157 4.92 2.07 10.31
CA PRO A 157 4.00 3.18 10.50
C PRO A 157 2.96 3.23 9.36
N THR A 158 1.70 3.53 9.69
CA THR A 158 0.68 3.84 8.66
C THR A 158 0.83 5.28 8.16
N LEU A 159 1.10 6.21 9.09
CA LEU A 159 1.47 7.60 8.84
C LEU A 159 2.76 7.89 9.60
N THR A 160 3.48 8.96 9.24
CA THR A 160 4.74 9.34 9.89
C THR A 160 4.55 10.39 10.99
N TYR A 161 3.31 10.76 11.31
CA TYR A 161 2.95 11.76 12.31
C TYR A 161 1.65 11.35 13.02
N PRO A 162 1.40 11.84 14.26
CA PRO A 162 0.17 11.57 14.99
C PRO A 162 -1.08 12.12 14.30
N ALA A 163 -2.24 11.53 14.57
CA ALA A 163 -3.52 11.96 14.02
C ALA A 163 -4.01 13.31 14.59
#